data_AF-A0A161HHZ4-F1
#
_entry.id   AF-A0A161HHZ4-F1
#
_cell.length_a   1.000
_cell.length_b   1.000
_cell.length_c   1.000
_cell.angle_alpha   90.00
_cell.angle_beta   90.00
_cell.angle_gamma   90.00
#
_symmetry.space_group_name_H-M   'P 1'
#
loop_
_entity.id
_entity.type
_entity.pdbx_description
1 polymer ?
#
loop_
_entity_poly.entity_id
_entity_poly.type
_entity_poly.pdbx_seq_one_letter_code
_entity_poly.pdbx_strand_id
1 'polypeptide(L)'
;MSTKQFDYPSGAGNDIVLPALRALVQSSPWLKLIPSERVVYRTSETPKVSLISGGGSGHEPTHAGFVGTGLLDAAVAGHIFASPSTKQISAGLKAVEDNNGKGNKGSLIIVKNYTGDVLHFGLVAERAKARGSKVELVVVADDVSVGRTQGGLVGRRGLAGTVLVHKIAGAASQEGLELDEVAKIARSVIANTVTIAASLDHCSVPGRHFETNLNSNEIEIGMGIHNEPGMHKQSPIPSVEKLVCESLLPLLVDQNDKERSFVGISASDDLVLMVNNLGSISNLEILYIADVTLQQLKKKYNIVPKRIAVGAYITAMNGPGFSLTLLNASRAQKDISSANILNLFDQPAKASGWNQVAVSDEWKSFNVTNLEVPSPEETETNKHRHTKSSSVSADPDLFAEYLTSGIKQVLKEEPAITEYDTVAGDGDCGETLAAGGNAILAAIKGNDIRLDDGINALTDISDIVEDSMGGTSGGLYSIFLSALAQGVALSNSEVLDRPTLAFASKHALERLYVYTKARVGGRTLIDALDPFVHALGDQSKTFAQAVQAAVDGANKTRQLEAKFGRASYVSREELKKFDSENGLPDPGAIGLAALLKGFADVGKN
;
A
#
# COMPACT_ATOMS: atom_id res chain seq x y z
N MET A 1 -2.20 12.48 -9.42
CA MET A 1 -1.16 12.56 -8.37
C MET A 1 -0.56 13.95 -8.31
N SER A 2 0.19 14.26 -7.25
CA SER A 2 0.79 15.58 -7.10
C SER A 2 1.87 15.81 -8.16
N THR A 3 1.71 16.86 -8.96
CA THR A 3 2.77 17.41 -9.84
C THR A 3 3.75 18.30 -9.08
N LYS A 4 3.44 18.61 -7.82
CA LYS A 4 4.22 19.50 -6.96
C LYS A 4 5.51 18.80 -6.51
N GLN A 5 6.55 19.59 -6.34
CA GLN A 5 7.84 19.17 -5.82
C GLN A 5 8.20 20.06 -4.63
N PHE A 6 9.04 19.54 -3.74
CA PHE A 6 9.73 20.40 -2.78
C PHE A 6 10.61 21.40 -3.53
N ASP A 7 10.79 22.58 -2.93
CA ASP A 7 11.66 23.62 -3.48
C ASP A 7 13.13 23.19 -3.36
N TYR A 8 13.60 22.48 -4.38
CA TYR A 8 15.00 22.15 -4.53
C TYR A 8 15.71 23.34 -5.21
N PRO A 9 16.85 23.78 -4.69
CA PRO A 9 17.52 24.96 -5.23
C PRO A 9 17.80 24.79 -6.73
N SER A 10 17.39 25.77 -7.54
CA SER A 10 17.52 25.75 -9.00
C SER A 10 18.87 26.31 -9.47
N GLY A 11 19.34 25.88 -10.65
CA GLY A 11 20.54 26.43 -11.32
C GLY A 11 21.73 25.47 -11.46
N ALA A 12 22.69 25.86 -12.30
CA ALA A 12 23.91 25.11 -12.57
C ALA A 12 24.80 25.05 -11.31
N GLY A 13 24.78 23.90 -10.60
CA GLY A 13 25.53 23.68 -9.37
C GLY A 13 24.71 23.08 -8.22
N ASN A 14 23.37 23.14 -8.30
CA ASN A 14 22.47 22.61 -7.28
C ASN A 14 21.88 21.26 -7.72
N ASP A 15 22.73 20.25 -7.63
CA ASP A 15 22.41 18.86 -7.97
C ASP A 15 21.96 18.10 -6.72
N ILE A 16 20.69 17.66 -6.66
CA ILE A 16 20.16 16.88 -5.52
C ILE A 16 20.79 15.49 -5.41
N VAL A 17 21.44 15.00 -6.46
CA VAL A 17 22.06 13.66 -6.47
C VAL A 17 23.20 13.59 -5.46
N LEU A 18 24.13 14.54 -5.46
CA LEU A 18 25.28 14.49 -4.55
C LEU A 18 24.88 14.56 -3.05
N PRO A 19 23.99 15.48 -2.60
CA PRO A 19 23.43 15.45 -1.25
C PRO A 19 22.74 14.12 -0.90
N ALA A 20 21.97 13.53 -1.82
CA ALA A 20 21.34 12.22 -1.60
C ALA A 20 22.39 11.12 -1.38
N LEU A 21 23.45 11.08 -2.20
CA LEU A 21 24.55 10.13 -2.02
C LEU A 21 25.34 10.36 -0.73
N ARG A 22 25.53 11.62 -0.32
CA ARG A 22 26.15 11.96 0.98
C ARG A 22 25.32 11.41 2.13
N ALA A 23 24.00 11.62 2.11
CA ALA A 23 23.09 11.12 3.13
C ALA A 23 23.11 9.58 3.19
N LEU A 24 23.11 8.91 2.04
CA LEU A 24 23.23 7.45 1.95
C LEU A 24 24.50 6.93 2.62
N VAL A 25 25.65 7.56 2.37
CA VAL A 25 26.92 7.14 2.98
C VAL A 25 26.97 7.49 4.48
N GLN A 26 26.38 8.61 4.89
CA GLN A 26 26.26 8.98 6.31
C GLN A 26 25.37 8.00 7.10
N SER A 27 24.35 7.43 6.47
CA SER A 27 23.48 6.41 7.09
C SER A 27 23.98 4.97 6.93
N SER A 28 25.04 4.75 6.14
CA SER A 28 25.58 3.43 5.81
C SER A 28 27.09 3.37 6.04
N PRO A 29 27.56 3.08 7.28
CA PRO A 29 28.97 3.21 7.66
C PRO A 29 29.95 2.26 6.93
N TRP A 30 29.46 1.31 6.14
CA TRP A 30 30.27 0.44 5.28
C TRP A 30 30.53 1.01 3.89
N LEU A 31 29.97 2.19 3.57
CA LEU A 31 30.10 2.84 2.27
C LEU A 31 31.11 3.98 2.31
N LYS A 32 31.65 4.30 1.14
CA LYS A 32 32.50 5.45 0.86
C LYS A 32 31.95 6.18 -0.38
N LEU A 33 32.22 7.48 -0.45
CA LEU A 33 31.80 8.33 -1.56
C LEU A 33 33.04 8.95 -2.22
N ILE A 34 33.07 8.98 -3.55
CA ILE A 34 33.93 9.86 -4.35
C ILE A 34 33.05 11.02 -4.84
N PRO A 35 33.04 12.18 -4.15
CA PRO A 35 32.06 13.23 -4.40
C PRO A 35 32.15 13.84 -5.81
N SER A 36 33.38 14.05 -6.30
CA SER A 36 33.65 14.66 -7.61
C SER A 36 33.15 13.83 -8.80
N GLU A 37 33.02 12.51 -8.61
CA GLU A 37 32.57 11.58 -9.64
C GLU A 37 31.22 10.92 -9.31
N ARG A 38 30.60 11.25 -8.18
CA ARG A 38 29.34 10.63 -7.69
C ARG A 38 29.38 9.10 -7.67
N VAL A 39 30.46 8.55 -7.11
CA VAL A 39 30.63 7.10 -6.97
C VAL A 39 30.44 6.71 -5.51
N VAL A 40 29.47 5.83 -5.26
CA VAL A 40 29.35 5.13 -3.97
C VAL A 40 29.99 3.76 -4.12
N TYR A 41 30.86 3.39 -3.19
CA TYR A 41 31.54 2.10 -3.21
C TYR A 41 31.77 1.55 -1.81
N ARG A 42 32.07 0.26 -1.72
CA ARG A 42 32.55 -0.41 -0.51
C ARG A 42 33.90 -1.08 -0.77
N THR A 43 34.56 -1.49 0.30
CA THR A 43 35.78 -2.31 0.22
C THR A 43 35.46 -3.74 0.66
N SER A 44 35.97 -4.75 -0.06
CA SER A 44 35.88 -6.16 0.34
C SER A 44 37.13 -6.57 1.12
N GLU A 45 36.94 -7.28 2.23
CA GLU A 45 38.03 -7.88 3.01
C GLU A 45 38.54 -9.19 2.39
N THR A 46 37.72 -9.84 1.55
CA THR A 46 38.05 -11.11 0.90
C THR A 46 38.19 -10.96 -0.63
N PRO A 47 39.12 -11.71 -1.26
CA PRO A 47 39.24 -11.83 -2.72
C PRO A 47 37.95 -12.34 -3.37
N LYS A 48 37.35 -11.53 -4.25
CA LYS A 48 36.16 -11.89 -5.03
C LYS A 48 36.09 -11.11 -6.34
N VAL A 49 35.10 -11.42 -7.17
CA VAL A 49 34.75 -10.63 -8.36
C VAL A 49 34.08 -9.34 -7.91
N SER A 50 34.55 -8.20 -8.40
CA SER A 50 33.97 -6.89 -8.09
C SER A 50 32.74 -6.65 -8.94
N LEU A 51 31.60 -6.27 -8.35
CA LEU A 51 30.41 -5.90 -9.10
C LEU A 51 30.24 -4.38 -9.16
N ILE A 52 30.08 -3.86 -10.38
CA ILE A 52 29.82 -2.43 -10.61
C ILE A 52 28.58 -2.24 -11.49
N SER A 53 27.76 -1.27 -11.11
CA SER A 53 26.63 -0.81 -11.92
C SER A 53 26.51 0.71 -11.86
N GLY A 54 25.49 1.26 -12.51
CA GLY A 54 25.24 2.69 -12.55
C GLY A 54 24.26 3.08 -13.65
N GLY A 55 24.11 4.38 -13.82
CA GLY A 55 23.17 4.98 -14.77
C GLY A 55 22.72 6.35 -14.30
N GLY A 56 21.69 6.90 -14.96
CA GLY A 56 21.03 8.11 -14.47
C GLY A 56 20.49 7.94 -13.06
N SER A 57 20.48 9.03 -12.29
CA SER A 57 19.80 9.10 -10.99
C SER A 57 18.29 9.26 -11.17
N GLY A 58 17.53 9.13 -10.08
CA GLY A 58 16.07 9.18 -10.09
C GLY A 58 15.40 7.81 -10.09
N HIS A 59 16.16 6.77 -9.77
CA HIS A 59 15.68 5.39 -9.64
C HIS A 59 15.98 4.78 -8.28
N GLU A 60 16.32 5.62 -7.30
CA GLU A 60 16.71 5.20 -5.97
C GLU A 60 15.65 4.25 -5.37
N PRO A 61 16.04 3.12 -4.75
CA PRO A 61 17.41 2.80 -4.32
C PRO A 61 18.37 2.30 -5.41
N THR A 62 17.90 2.04 -6.63
CA THR A 62 18.77 1.65 -7.75
C THR A 62 19.64 2.83 -8.21
N HIS A 63 20.97 2.75 -8.23
CA HIS A 63 21.84 1.61 -7.87
C HIS A 63 22.55 1.76 -6.53
N ALA A 64 22.76 2.98 -6.05
CA ALA A 64 23.63 3.25 -4.91
C ALA A 64 23.16 2.58 -3.61
N GLY A 65 21.85 2.44 -3.42
CA GLY A 65 21.27 1.71 -2.28
C GLY A 65 21.53 0.21 -2.32
N PHE A 66 21.95 -0.37 -3.45
CA PHE A 66 22.36 -1.77 -3.59
C PHE A 66 23.87 -1.98 -3.45
N VAL A 67 24.65 -0.94 -3.11
CA VAL A 67 26.06 -1.14 -2.76
C VAL A 67 26.14 -1.76 -1.36
N GLY A 68 26.70 -2.96 -1.27
CA GLY A 68 26.59 -3.77 -0.08
C GLY A 68 27.13 -5.18 -0.21
N THR A 69 27.34 -5.86 0.92
CA THR A 69 27.77 -7.27 0.91
C THR A 69 26.67 -8.13 0.30
N GLY A 70 27.03 -9.05 -0.61
CA GLY A 70 26.08 -9.88 -1.35
C GLY A 70 25.37 -9.20 -2.54
N LEU A 71 25.69 -7.93 -2.83
CA LEU A 71 25.14 -7.14 -3.94
C LEU A 71 26.28 -6.44 -4.72
N LEU A 72 26.17 -5.13 -4.98
CA LEU A 72 27.17 -4.36 -5.73
C LEU A 72 28.34 -3.93 -4.82
N ASP A 73 29.53 -3.81 -5.41
CA ASP A 73 30.71 -3.22 -4.74
C ASP A 73 30.88 -1.73 -5.07
N ALA A 74 30.36 -1.28 -6.23
CA ALA A 74 30.27 0.13 -6.58
C ALA A 74 29.03 0.46 -7.44
N ALA A 75 28.55 1.69 -7.26
CA ALA A 75 27.50 2.30 -8.08
C ALA A 75 27.95 3.69 -8.55
N VAL A 76 27.76 3.96 -9.84
CA VAL A 76 28.15 5.21 -10.49
C VAL A 76 26.89 5.98 -10.86
N ALA A 77 26.68 7.14 -10.23
CA ALA A 77 25.49 7.95 -10.43
C ALA A 77 25.73 9.08 -11.44
N GLY A 78 24.90 9.13 -12.49
CA GLY A 78 24.87 10.21 -13.47
C GLY A 78 24.14 11.46 -12.97
N HIS A 79 23.56 12.21 -13.90
CA HIS A 79 22.51 13.19 -13.57
C HIS A 79 21.15 12.49 -13.59
N ILE A 80 20.09 13.19 -13.17
CA ILE A 80 18.73 12.62 -13.22
C ILE A 80 18.39 12.24 -14.67
N PHE A 81 18.13 10.95 -14.88
CA PHE A 81 17.82 10.31 -16.16
C PHE A 81 18.89 10.48 -17.26
N ALA A 82 20.16 10.69 -16.87
CA ALA A 82 21.26 10.76 -17.83
C ALA A 82 22.45 9.90 -17.38
N SER A 83 22.92 9.04 -18.29
CA SER A 83 24.08 8.15 -18.09
C SER A 83 25.29 8.88 -17.49
N PRO A 84 26.01 8.26 -16.54
CA PRO A 84 27.25 8.82 -16.02
C PRO A 84 28.31 8.91 -17.12
N SER A 85 29.21 9.88 -16.98
CA SER A 85 30.33 10.03 -17.91
C SER A 85 31.37 8.92 -17.75
N THR A 86 32.16 8.69 -18.79
CA THR A 86 33.25 7.69 -18.76
C THR A 86 34.31 7.98 -17.69
N LYS A 87 34.49 9.26 -17.29
CA LYS A 87 35.34 9.65 -16.17
C LYS A 87 34.80 9.10 -14.85
N GLN A 88 33.51 9.26 -14.60
CA GLN A 88 32.86 8.76 -13.38
C GLN A 88 32.91 7.24 -13.32
N ILE A 89 32.58 6.57 -14.43
CA ILE A 89 32.58 5.11 -14.52
C ILE A 89 34.00 4.55 -14.30
N SER A 90 35.01 5.18 -14.91
CA SER A 90 36.41 4.79 -14.70
C SER A 90 36.86 4.95 -13.25
N ALA A 91 36.37 5.97 -12.53
CA ALA A 91 36.66 6.16 -11.12
C ALA A 91 36.04 5.06 -10.25
N GLY A 92 34.80 4.66 -10.54
CA GLY A 92 34.14 3.56 -9.84
C GLY A 92 34.83 2.22 -10.06
N LEU A 93 35.23 1.91 -11.29
CA LEU A 93 35.95 0.67 -11.59
C LEU A 93 37.30 0.61 -10.88
N LYS A 94 38.09 1.69 -10.94
CA LYS A 94 39.37 1.78 -10.21
C LYS A 94 39.18 1.66 -8.70
N ALA A 95 38.16 2.29 -8.15
CA ALA A 95 37.88 2.25 -6.72
C ALA A 95 37.70 0.81 -6.20
N VAL A 96 37.08 -0.08 -6.97
CA VAL A 96 36.93 -1.49 -6.57
C VAL A 96 38.15 -2.35 -6.95
N GLU A 97 38.83 -2.04 -8.06
CA GLU A 97 40.06 -2.73 -8.45
C GLU A 97 41.21 -2.50 -7.44
N ASP A 98 41.37 -1.28 -6.95
CA ASP A 98 42.47 -0.89 -6.05
C ASP A 98 42.25 -1.34 -4.60
N ASN A 99 40.98 -1.50 -4.16
CA ASN A 99 40.64 -1.69 -2.75
C ASN A 99 40.19 -3.12 -2.37
N ASN A 100 40.08 -4.04 -3.32
CA ASN A 100 39.85 -5.46 -3.01
C ASN A 100 41.19 -6.14 -2.73
N GLY A 101 41.44 -6.42 -1.44
CA GLY A 101 42.74 -6.87 -0.90
C GLY A 101 43.42 -7.93 -1.76
N LYS A 102 44.74 -7.77 -1.99
CA LYS A 102 45.67 -8.66 -2.72
C LYS A 102 45.00 -9.90 -3.37
N GLY A 103 44.27 -9.69 -4.46
CA GLY A 103 43.60 -10.77 -5.19
C GLY A 103 42.25 -10.44 -5.84
N ASN A 104 42.09 -9.30 -6.54
CA ASN A 104 40.89 -9.04 -7.33
C ASN A 104 40.70 -10.14 -8.40
N LYS A 105 39.56 -10.84 -8.38
CA LYS A 105 39.22 -11.88 -9.36
C LYS A 105 38.68 -11.33 -10.70
N GLY A 106 38.73 -10.00 -10.87
CA GLY A 106 38.19 -9.26 -12.00
C GLY A 106 36.90 -8.53 -11.65
N SER A 107 36.34 -7.81 -12.62
CA SER A 107 35.18 -6.94 -12.41
C SER A 107 34.06 -7.27 -13.40
N LEU A 108 32.84 -7.44 -12.88
CA LEU A 108 31.63 -7.55 -13.69
C LEU A 108 30.89 -6.21 -13.69
N ILE A 109 30.74 -5.64 -14.89
CA ILE A 109 29.94 -4.45 -15.15
C ILE A 109 28.51 -4.89 -15.53
N ILE A 110 27.51 -4.44 -14.77
CA ILE A 110 26.09 -4.70 -15.04
C ILE A 110 25.44 -3.38 -15.47
N VAL A 111 24.89 -3.32 -16.69
CA VAL A 111 24.25 -2.10 -17.22
C VAL A 111 22.82 -2.37 -17.66
N LYS A 112 21.95 -1.38 -17.46
CA LYS A 112 20.60 -1.39 -18.03
C LYS A 112 20.71 -1.10 -19.53
N ASN A 113 19.85 -1.70 -20.36
CA ASN A 113 19.89 -1.50 -21.80
C ASN A 113 19.32 -0.14 -22.23
N TYR A 114 20.12 0.90 -22.02
CA TYR A 114 19.91 2.25 -22.53
C TYR A 114 21.16 2.67 -23.29
N THR A 115 21.00 3.26 -24.48
CA THR A 115 22.11 3.56 -25.40
C THR A 115 23.25 4.32 -24.72
N GLY A 116 22.93 5.35 -23.94
CA GLY A 116 23.94 6.13 -23.21
C GLY A 116 24.68 5.32 -22.13
N ASP A 117 23.99 4.41 -21.44
CA ASP A 117 24.61 3.53 -20.45
C ASP A 117 25.53 2.52 -21.14
N VAL A 118 25.03 1.80 -22.15
CA VAL A 118 25.78 0.77 -22.89
C VAL A 118 27.04 1.33 -23.52
N LEU A 119 26.96 2.50 -24.18
CA LEU A 119 28.12 3.12 -24.84
C LEU A 119 29.18 3.59 -23.83
N HIS A 120 28.79 4.29 -22.77
CA HIS A 120 29.76 4.84 -21.81
C HIS A 120 30.43 3.75 -20.97
N PHE A 121 29.68 2.78 -20.48
CA PHE A 121 30.24 1.66 -19.72
C PHE A 121 31.04 0.71 -20.63
N GLY A 122 30.57 0.45 -21.84
CA GLY A 122 31.31 -0.34 -22.84
C GLY A 122 32.67 0.28 -23.16
N LEU A 123 32.73 1.60 -23.37
CA LEU A 123 34.01 2.28 -23.62
C LEU A 123 34.97 2.17 -22.43
N VAL A 124 34.47 2.21 -21.19
CA VAL A 124 35.32 2.00 -20.01
C VAL A 124 35.79 0.55 -19.91
N ALA A 125 34.91 -0.42 -20.19
CA ALA A 125 35.26 -1.84 -20.19
C ALA A 125 36.39 -2.14 -21.20
N GLU A 126 36.28 -1.66 -22.44
CA GLU A 126 37.31 -1.86 -23.47
C GLU A 126 38.63 -1.17 -23.11
N ARG A 127 38.57 0.03 -22.53
CA ARG A 127 39.77 0.72 -22.03
C ARG A 127 40.42 -0.01 -20.84
N ALA A 128 39.64 -0.66 -19.99
CA ALA A 128 40.17 -1.44 -18.87
C ALA A 128 40.83 -2.74 -19.36
N LYS A 129 40.18 -3.46 -20.28
CA LYS A 129 40.75 -4.65 -20.95
C LYS A 129 42.07 -4.32 -21.66
N ALA A 130 42.12 -3.20 -22.38
CA ALA A 130 43.34 -2.74 -23.06
C ALA A 130 44.51 -2.45 -22.10
N ARG A 131 44.23 -2.20 -20.81
CA ARG A 131 45.24 -2.02 -19.75
C ARG A 131 45.56 -3.31 -19.00
N GLY A 132 44.95 -4.43 -19.37
CA GLY A 132 45.14 -5.73 -18.75
C GLY A 132 44.18 -6.07 -17.60
N SER A 133 43.20 -5.22 -17.27
CA SER A 133 42.17 -5.57 -16.29
C SER A 133 41.26 -6.68 -16.82
N LYS A 134 40.94 -7.66 -15.98
CA LYS A 134 39.91 -8.67 -16.27
C LYS A 134 38.52 -8.06 -16.03
N VAL A 135 37.81 -7.74 -17.11
CA VAL A 135 36.50 -7.07 -17.04
C VAL A 135 35.52 -7.71 -18.00
N GLU A 136 34.35 -8.08 -17.48
CA GLU A 136 33.20 -8.51 -18.28
C GLU A 136 32.07 -7.47 -18.17
N LEU A 137 31.24 -7.38 -19.20
CA LEU A 137 30.07 -6.51 -19.23
C LEU A 137 28.84 -7.33 -19.62
N VAL A 138 27.75 -7.15 -18.88
CA VAL A 138 26.43 -7.71 -19.18
C VAL A 138 25.39 -6.60 -19.27
N VAL A 139 24.48 -6.74 -20.23
CA VAL A 139 23.41 -5.77 -20.51
C VAL A 139 22.09 -6.40 -20.11
N VAL A 140 21.39 -5.77 -19.15
CA VAL A 140 20.07 -6.19 -18.68
C VAL A 140 19.00 -5.60 -19.57
N ALA A 141 18.19 -6.46 -20.16
CA ALA A 141 17.14 -6.12 -21.11
C ALA A 141 15.92 -7.00 -20.83
N ASP A 142 15.14 -6.68 -19.79
CA ASP A 142 14.04 -7.49 -19.26
C ASP A 142 12.64 -6.98 -19.65
N ASP A 143 12.51 -5.75 -20.14
CA ASP A 143 11.21 -5.13 -20.44
C ASP A 143 10.48 -5.75 -21.64
N VAL A 144 9.32 -6.38 -21.40
CA VAL A 144 8.52 -7.03 -22.46
C VAL A 144 7.64 -6.08 -23.25
N SER A 145 7.49 -4.82 -22.83
CA SER A 145 6.66 -3.86 -23.57
C SER A 145 7.25 -3.54 -24.95
N VAL A 146 8.57 -3.65 -25.09
CA VAL A 146 9.27 -3.53 -26.38
C VAL A 146 9.29 -4.90 -27.06
N GLY A 147 8.38 -5.09 -28.02
CA GLY A 147 8.31 -6.31 -28.82
C GLY A 147 9.56 -6.53 -29.69
N ARG A 148 9.83 -7.77 -30.11
CA ARG A 148 11.00 -8.12 -30.94
C ARG A 148 11.15 -7.25 -32.18
N THR A 149 10.06 -7.00 -32.88
CA THR A 149 10.08 -6.19 -34.10
C THR A 149 10.37 -4.72 -33.77
N GLN A 150 9.73 -4.18 -32.72
CA GLN A 150 9.91 -2.79 -32.28
C GLN A 150 11.33 -2.53 -31.74
N GLY A 151 11.88 -3.47 -30.96
CA GLY A 151 13.21 -3.34 -30.36
C GLY A 151 14.33 -3.38 -31.39
N GLY A 152 14.12 -4.01 -32.54
CA GLY A 152 15.10 -4.09 -33.62
C GLY A 152 16.47 -4.52 -33.12
N LEU A 153 17.51 -3.77 -33.50
CA LEU A 153 18.90 -4.02 -33.08
C LEU A 153 19.21 -3.49 -31.66
N VAL A 154 18.40 -2.58 -31.13
CA VAL A 154 18.61 -1.99 -29.79
C VAL A 154 18.12 -2.94 -28.70
N GLY A 155 17.03 -3.66 -28.94
CA GLY A 155 16.45 -4.63 -28.02
C GLY A 155 15.54 -4.00 -26.95
N ARG A 156 15.29 -4.77 -25.89
CA ARG A 156 14.40 -4.41 -24.77
C ARG A 156 15.07 -3.44 -23.80
N ARG A 157 14.31 -2.59 -23.12
CA ARG A 157 14.82 -1.73 -22.02
C ARG A 157 15.20 -2.59 -20.79
N GLY A 158 16.07 -2.05 -19.94
CA GLY A 158 16.43 -2.65 -18.64
C GLY A 158 15.68 -2.00 -17.48
N LEU A 159 14.87 -2.76 -16.75
CA LEU A 159 13.99 -2.29 -15.66
C LEU A 159 14.31 -3.04 -14.35
N ALA A 160 13.28 -3.47 -13.60
CA ALA A 160 13.38 -4.06 -12.27
C ALA A 160 14.12 -5.40 -12.21
N GLY A 161 14.16 -6.16 -13.32
CA GLY A 161 14.98 -7.36 -13.43
C GLY A 161 16.46 -7.11 -13.18
N THR A 162 16.95 -5.88 -13.37
CA THR A 162 18.31 -5.45 -13.02
C THR A 162 18.65 -5.73 -11.55
N VAL A 163 17.70 -5.53 -10.65
CA VAL A 163 17.91 -5.74 -9.21
C VAL A 163 18.07 -7.23 -8.88
N LEU A 164 17.35 -8.11 -9.58
CA LEU A 164 17.54 -9.56 -9.46
C LEU A 164 18.92 -10.00 -9.96
N VAL A 165 19.42 -9.38 -11.03
CA VAL A 165 20.77 -9.63 -11.54
C VAL A 165 21.82 -9.17 -10.51
N HIS A 166 21.66 -7.99 -9.91
CA HIS A 166 22.54 -7.52 -8.84
C HIS A 166 22.57 -8.51 -7.66
N LYS A 167 21.40 -9.00 -7.24
CA LYS A 167 21.26 -9.94 -6.12
C LYS A 167 21.94 -11.27 -6.38
N ILE A 168 21.65 -11.90 -7.51
CA ILE A 168 22.12 -13.25 -7.82
C ILE A 168 23.61 -13.24 -8.19
N ALA A 169 24.05 -12.27 -9.01
CA ALA A 169 25.46 -12.13 -9.35
C ALA A 169 26.31 -11.70 -8.13
N GLY A 170 25.77 -10.83 -7.27
CA GLY A 170 26.43 -10.39 -6.05
C GLY A 170 26.61 -11.53 -5.05
N ALA A 171 25.60 -12.38 -4.90
CA ALA A 171 25.69 -13.60 -4.10
C ALA A 171 26.70 -14.60 -4.69
N ALA A 172 26.69 -14.82 -6.01
CA ALA A 172 27.66 -15.71 -6.67
C ALA A 172 29.11 -15.22 -6.50
N SER A 173 29.33 -13.91 -6.62
CA SER A 173 30.61 -13.28 -6.30
C SER A 173 30.99 -13.48 -4.83
N GLN A 174 30.03 -13.36 -3.90
CA GLN A 174 30.26 -13.55 -2.47
C GLN A 174 30.62 -15.00 -2.10
N GLU A 175 30.11 -15.98 -2.85
CA GLU A 175 30.51 -17.40 -2.77
C GLU A 175 31.91 -17.67 -3.36
N GLY A 176 32.54 -16.64 -3.95
CA GLY A 176 33.92 -16.70 -4.42
C GLY A 176 34.09 -17.27 -5.82
N LEU A 177 33.02 -17.36 -6.61
CA LEU A 177 33.07 -17.80 -8.02
C LEU A 177 33.97 -16.87 -8.85
N GLU A 178 34.55 -17.43 -9.91
CA GLU A 178 35.40 -16.70 -10.86
C GLU A 178 34.58 -15.82 -11.81
N LEU A 179 35.20 -14.79 -12.41
CA LEU A 179 34.53 -13.79 -13.25
C LEU A 179 33.66 -14.39 -14.35
N ASP A 180 34.18 -15.39 -15.07
CA ASP A 180 33.47 -16.01 -16.20
C ASP A 180 32.18 -16.72 -15.74
N GLU A 181 32.23 -17.37 -14.59
CA GLU A 181 31.07 -18.05 -13.99
C GLU A 181 30.04 -17.05 -13.46
N VAL A 182 30.48 -15.98 -12.77
CA VAL A 182 29.57 -14.91 -12.31
C VAL A 182 28.90 -14.22 -13.51
N ALA A 183 29.65 -13.95 -14.58
CA ALA A 183 29.12 -13.37 -15.81
C ALA A 183 28.13 -14.33 -16.52
N LYS A 184 28.43 -15.64 -16.54
CA LYS A 184 27.54 -16.67 -17.10
C LYS A 184 26.22 -16.76 -16.32
N ILE A 185 26.27 -16.77 -14.99
CA ILE A 185 25.09 -16.73 -14.12
C ILE A 185 24.27 -15.47 -14.40
N ALA A 186 24.91 -14.30 -14.42
CA ALA A 186 24.23 -13.03 -14.70
C ALA A 186 23.52 -13.05 -16.06
N ARG A 187 24.18 -13.51 -17.13
CA ARG A 187 23.57 -13.66 -18.47
C ARG A 187 22.39 -14.62 -18.46
N SER A 188 22.49 -15.74 -17.74
CA SER A 188 21.40 -16.72 -17.63
C SER A 188 20.18 -16.13 -16.91
N VAL A 189 20.39 -15.38 -15.82
CA VAL A 189 19.33 -14.65 -15.12
C VAL A 189 18.68 -13.62 -16.04
N ILE A 190 19.47 -12.80 -16.74
CA ILE A 190 18.98 -11.80 -17.70
C ILE A 190 18.10 -12.47 -18.78
N ALA A 191 18.58 -13.57 -19.35
CA ALA A 191 17.89 -14.28 -20.43
C ALA A 191 16.56 -14.91 -19.98
N ASN A 192 16.37 -15.13 -18.68
CA ASN A 192 15.18 -15.77 -18.11
C ASN A 192 14.37 -14.82 -17.20
N THR A 193 14.57 -13.50 -17.35
CA THR A 193 13.80 -12.46 -16.65
C THR A 193 12.95 -11.65 -17.62
N VAL A 194 11.71 -11.37 -17.21
CA VAL A 194 10.74 -10.54 -17.94
C VAL A 194 10.06 -9.56 -17.00
N THR A 195 9.85 -8.32 -17.44
CA THR A 195 9.23 -7.24 -16.66
C THR A 195 8.24 -6.46 -17.49
N ILE A 196 7.10 -6.10 -16.89
CA ILE A 196 6.12 -5.15 -17.44
C ILE A 196 5.71 -4.13 -16.39
N ALA A 197 5.55 -2.87 -16.78
CA ALA A 197 5.11 -1.78 -15.92
C ALA A 197 3.72 -1.27 -16.31
N ALA A 198 3.02 -0.66 -15.37
CA ALA A 198 1.84 0.16 -15.62
C ALA A 198 1.89 1.42 -14.76
N SER A 199 1.60 2.57 -15.36
CA SER A 199 1.70 3.89 -14.72
C SER A 199 0.42 4.69 -14.95
N LEU A 200 -0.09 5.30 -13.88
CA LEU A 200 -1.23 6.21 -13.91
C LEU A 200 -0.89 7.58 -14.52
N ASP A 201 0.40 7.95 -14.52
CA ASP A 201 0.91 9.21 -15.07
C ASP A 201 2.43 9.15 -15.26
N HIS A 202 3.01 10.19 -15.86
CA HIS A 202 4.45 10.44 -15.85
C HIS A 202 4.96 10.78 -14.44
N CYS A 203 6.26 10.54 -14.21
CA CYS A 203 6.95 11.09 -13.06
C CYS A 203 7.36 12.56 -13.28
N SER A 204 7.53 13.29 -12.19
CA SER A 204 7.96 14.68 -12.15
C SER A 204 9.46 14.78 -11.84
N VAL A 205 10.21 15.51 -12.66
CA VAL A 205 11.66 15.68 -12.50
C VAL A 205 11.97 17.07 -11.91
N PRO A 206 12.73 17.16 -10.80
CA PRO A 206 13.12 18.41 -10.18
C PRO A 206 13.64 19.48 -11.15
N GLY A 207 13.01 20.65 -11.14
CA GLY A 207 13.40 21.79 -11.99
C GLY A 207 12.99 21.67 -13.46
N ARG A 208 12.18 20.68 -13.84
CA ARG A 208 11.59 20.57 -15.18
C ARG A 208 10.07 20.83 -15.12
N HIS A 209 9.52 21.36 -16.19
CA HIS A 209 8.07 21.44 -16.34
C HIS A 209 7.50 20.01 -16.37
N PHE A 210 6.48 19.76 -15.55
CA PHE A 210 5.71 18.52 -15.64
C PHE A 210 4.85 18.54 -16.91
N GLU A 211 5.01 17.54 -17.78
CA GLU A 211 4.19 17.35 -18.96
C GLU A 211 3.63 15.92 -18.95
N THR A 212 2.33 15.78 -19.13
CA THR A 212 1.66 14.49 -19.32
C THR A 212 0.80 14.51 -20.57
N ASN A 213 0.71 13.36 -21.21
CA ASN A 213 -0.17 13.10 -22.34
C ASN A 213 -1.27 12.08 -21.96
N LEU A 214 -1.53 11.90 -20.66
CA LEU A 214 -2.58 11.06 -20.11
C LEU A 214 -3.67 11.95 -19.49
N ASN A 215 -4.93 11.60 -19.73
CA ASN A 215 -6.05 12.23 -19.04
C ASN A 215 -6.35 11.56 -17.68
N SER A 216 -7.29 12.13 -16.91
CA SER A 216 -7.58 11.68 -15.54
C SER A 216 -8.15 10.26 -15.42
N ASN A 217 -8.53 9.62 -16.53
CA ASN A 217 -9.09 8.28 -16.58
C ASN A 217 -8.32 7.39 -17.58
N GLU A 218 -7.05 7.70 -17.81
CA GLU A 218 -6.13 6.89 -18.61
C GLU A 218 -5.03 6.28 -17.75
N ILE A 219 -4.60 5.08 -18.12
CA ILE A 219 -3.40 4.41 -17.63
C ILE A 219 -2.54 4.01 -18.81
N GLU A 220 -1.22 4.03 -18.65
CA GLU A 220 -0.27 3.61 -19.69
C GLU A 220 0.48 2.35 -19.27
N ILE A 221 0.37 1.33 -20.12
CA ILE A 221 1.02 0.03 -19.96
C ILE A 221 2.35 0.04 -20.72
N GLY A 222 3.40 -0.39 -20.04
CA GLY A 222 4.75 -0.46 -20.57
C GLY A 222 5.51 0.86 -20.56
N MET A 223 5.08 1.86 -19.78
CA MET A 223 5.85 3.11 -19.64
C MET A 223 7.25 2.80 -19.07
N GLY A 224 8.28 3.43 -19.64
CA GLY A 224 9.66 3.28 -19.18
C GLY A 224 9.96 4.07 -17.90
N ILE A 225 11.06 3.74 -17.22
CA ILE A 225 11.48 4.41 -15.96
C ILE A 225 11.92 5.87 -16.14
N HIS A 226 12.06 6.38 -17.37
CA HIS A 226 12.38 7.78 -17.66
C HIS A 226 11.23 8.50 -18.39
N ASN A 227 9.97 8.07 -18.21
CA ASN A 227 8.79 8.54 -18.95
C ASN A 227 8.83 8.21 -20.45
N GLU A 228 9.59 7.21 -20.88
CA GLU A 228 9.51 6.77 -22.27
C GLU A 228 8.12 6.17 -22.55
N PRO A 229 7.52 6.44 -23.74
CA PRO A 229 6.21 5.93 -24.09
C PRO A 229 6.08 4.43 -23.88
N GLY A 230 4.90 4.04 -23.42
CA GLY A 230 4.49 2.65 -23.29
C GLY A 230 3.99 2.07 -24.61
N MET A 231 3.50 0.83 -24.51
CA MET A 231 2.96 0.10 -25.65
C MET A 231 1.48 0.40 -25.89
N HIS A 232 0.75 0.75 -24.83
CA HIS A 232 -0.70 0.92 -24.89
C HIS A 232 -1.19 1.87 -23.81
N LYS A 233 -2.17 2.72 -24.16
CA LYS A 233 -2.95 3.52 -23.22
C LYS A 233 -4.35 2.93 -23.12
N GLN A 234 -4.85 2.77 -21.91
CA GLN A 234 -6.15 2.17 -21.63
C GLN A 234 -7.05 3.18 -20.92
N SER A 235 -8.31 3.30 -21.36
CA SER A 235 -9.36 4.11 -20.73
C SER A 235 -10.72 3.38 -20.82
N PRO A 236 -11.54 3.34 -19.74
CA PRO A 236 -11.25 3.85 -18.40
C PRO A 236 -10.13 3.07 -17.70
N ILE A 237 -9.59 3.62 -16.61
CA ILE A 237 -8.63 2.89 -15.75
C ILE A 237 -9.35 1.63 -15.22
N PRO A 238 -8.83 0.42 -15.50
CA PRO A 238 -9.44 -0.82 -15.02
C PRO A 238 -9.24 -1.01 -13.50
N SER A 239 -10.00 -1.92 -12.89
CA SER A 239 -9.65 -2.41 -11.55
C SER A 239 -8.28 -3.09 -11.57
N VAL A 240 -7.59 -3.12 -10.43
CA VAL A 240 -6.28 -3.78 -10.29
C VAL A 240 -6.35 -5.25 -10.73
N GLU A 241 -7.42 -5.96 -10.38
CA GLU A 241 -7.64 -7.35 -10.81
C GLU A 241 -7.63 -7.49 -12.33
N LYS A 242 -8.40 -6.64 -13.04
CA LYS A 242 -8.46 -6.66 -14.51
C LYS A 242 -7.14 -6.23 -15.14
N LEU A 243 -6.52 -5.17 -14.62
CA LEU A 243 -5.21 -4.71 -15.09
C LEU A 243 -4.18 -5.84 -15.06
N VAL A 244 -4.06 -6.51 -13.91
CA VAL A 244 -3.11 -7.60 -13.70
C VAL A 244 -3.46 -8.81 -14.57
N CYS A 245 -4.72 -9.25 -14.56
CA CYS A 245 -5.15 -10.49 -15.21
C CYS A 245 -5.26 -10.40 -16.73
N GLU A 246 -5.74 -9.27 -17.25
CA GLU A 246 -6.06 -9.07 -18.67
C GLU A 246 -4.96 -8.33 -19.42
N SER A 247 -4.23 -7.42 -18.76
CA SER A 247 -3.27 -6.55 -19.44
C SER A 247 -1.80 -6.88 -19.12
N LEU A 248 -1.44 -7.23 -17.88
CA LEU A 248 -0.03 -7.38 -17.48
C LEU A 248 0.47 -8.83 -17.55
N LEU A 249 -0.18 -9.76 -16.84
CA LEU A 249 0.27 -11.15 -16.80
C LEU A 249 0.34 -11.82 -18.19
N PRO A 250 -0.62 -11.62 -19.11
CA PRO A 250 -0.52 -12.20 -20.45
C PRO A 250 0.77 -11.81 -21.18
N LEU A 251 1.25 -10.58 -21.02
CA LEU A 251 2.49 -10.11 -21.65
C LEU A 251 3.75 -10.79 -21.09
N LEU A 252 3.67 -11.38 -19.90
CA LEU A 252 4.78 -12.09 -19.26
C LEU A 252 4.75 -13.60 -19.52
N VAL A 253 3.57 -14.20 -19.62
CA VAL A 253 3.42 -15.67 -19.58
C VAL A 253 2.87 -16.29 -20.86
N ASP A 254 2.14 -15.54 -21.70
CA ASP A 254 1.52 -16.10 -22.91
C ASP A 254 2.58 -16.46 -23.96
N GLN A 255 2.73 -17.75 -24.21
CA GLN A 255 3.70 -18.28 -25.18
C GLN A 255 3.26 -18.05 -26.64
N ASN A 256 2.01 -17.65 -26.87
CA ASN A 256 1.49 -17.38 -28.20
C ASN A 256 1.80 -15.95 -28.68
N ASP A 257 2.14 -15.02 -27.79
CA ASP A 257 2.62 -13.69 -28.18
C ASP A 257 4.05 -13.81 -28.73
N LYS A 258 4.18 -13.91 -30.05
CA LYS A 258 5.50 -14.00 -30.72
C LYS A 258 6.36 -12.76 -30.54
N GLU A 259 5.77 -11.61 -30.28
CA GLU A 259 6.51 -10.37 -30.06
C GLU A 259 7.11 -10.34 -28.65
N ARG A 260 6.41 -10.90 -27.65
CA ARG A 260 6.73 -10.73 -26.22
C ARG A 260 7.02 -11.98 -25.42
N SER A 261 6.82 -13.17 -25.97
CA SER A 261 7.21 -14.44 -25.34
C SER A 261 8.74 -14.60 -25.35
N PHE A 262 9.43 -13.85 -24.50
CA PHE A 262 10.89 -13.87 -24.34
C PHE A 262 11.37 -15.05 -23.49
N VAL A 263 10.53 -15.49 -22.54
CA VAL A 263 10.87 -16.55 -21.58
C VAL A 263 9.72 -17.55 -21.53
N GLY A 264 10.05 -18.83 -21.67
CA GLY A 264 9.08 -19.91 -21.44
C GLY A 264 8.77 -20.03 -19.95
N ILE A 265 7.51 -19.91 -19.56
CA ILE A 265 7.07 -20.04 -18.17
C ILE A 265 5.96 -21.09 -18.09
N SER A 266 6.07 -22.02 -17.14
CA SER A 266 5.11 -23.08 -16.88
C SER A 266 4.80 -23.20 -15.38
N ALA A 267 3.69 -23.85 -15.05
CA ALA A 267 3.26 -24.08 -13.66
C ALA A 267 4.23 -24.95 -12.83
N SER A 268 5.10 -25.73 -13.49
CA SER A 268 6.10 -26.56 -12.83
C SER A 268 7.44 -25.85 -12.59
N ASP A 269 7.62 -24.63 -13.14
CA ASP A 269 8.86 -23.90 -12.97
C ASP A 269 8.92 -23.22 -11.60
N ASP A 270 10.12 -23.16 -11.05
CA ASP A 270 10.43 -22.37 -9.88
C ASP A 270 10.61 -20.91 -10.31
N LEU A 271 9.67 -20.05 -9.90
CA LEU A 271 9.69 -18.63 -10.24
C LEU A 271 10.03 -17.74 -9.05
N VAL A 272 10.72 -16.64 -9.33
CA VAL A 272 10.81 -15.48 -8.44
C VAL A 272 9.89 -14.39 -8.99
N LEU A 273 8.96 -13.91 -8.16
CA LEU A 273 8.11 -12.76 -8.46
C LEU A 273 8.68 -11.52 -7.74
N MET A 274 8.86 -10.42 -8.47
CA MET A 274 9.09 -9.11 -7.89
C MET A 274 7.96 -8.16 -8.28
N VAL A 275 7.29 -7.57 -7.28
CA VAL A 275 6.28 -6.52 -7.42
C VAL A 275 6.93 -5.22 -6.97
N ASN A 276 7.31 -4.41 -7.96
CA ASN A 276 8.12 -3.22 -7.73
C ASN A 276 7.27 -1.94 -7.80
N ASN A 277 7.43 -1.08 -6.81
CA ASN A 277 6.84 0.26 -6.75
C ASN A 277 7.71 1.27 -7.51
N LEU A 278 7.12 2.02 -8.45
CA LEU A 278 7.83 3.04 -9.24
C LEU A 278 8.02 4.37 -8.51
N GLY A 279 7.46 4.53 -7.30
CA GLY A 279 7.81 5.64 -6.42
C GLY A 279 6.67 6.11 -5.52
N SER A 280 5.45 6.24 -6.05
CA SER A 280 4.35 6.91 -5.33
C SER A 280 3.13 6.04 -5.02
N ILE A 281 3.22 4.72 -5.20
CA ILE A 281 2.18 3.80 -4.72
C ILE A 281 2.35 3.61 -3.20
N SER A 282 1.26 3.57 -2.42
CA SER A 282 1.39 3.37 -0.97
C SER A 282 1.83 1.94 -0.62
N ASN A 283 2.37 1.75 0.59
CA ASN A 283 2.73 0.41 1.08
C ASN A 283 1.51 -0.52 1.17
N LEU A 284 0.32 0.02 1.44
CA LEU A 284 -0.93 -0.74 1.45
C LEU A 284 -1.27 -1.21 0.03
N GLU A 285 -1.28 -0.28 -0.94
CA GLU A 285 -1.64 -0.59 -2.32
C GLU A 285 -0.66 -1.56 -2.99
N ILE A 286 0.66 -1.43 -2.74
CA ILE A 286 1.64 -2.34 -3.36
C ILE A 286 1.51 -3.78 -2.82
N LEU A 287 1.12 -3.94 -1.55
CA LEU A 287 0.81 -5.26 -0.97
C LEU A 287 -0.50 -5.82 -1.55
N TYR A 288 -1.53 -4.99 -1.70
CA TYR A 288 -2.77 -5.39 -2.38
C TYR A 288 -2.52 -5.82 -3.84
N ILE A 289 -1.71 -5.07 -4.60
CA ILE A 289 -1.32 -5.44 -5.97
C ILE A 289 -0.56 -6.78 -5.97
N ALA A 290 0.31 -7.02 -4.98
CA ALA A 290 1.03 -8.28 -4.87
C ALA A 290 0.09 -9.46 -4.59
N ASP A 291 -0.85 -9.31 -3.66
CA ASP A 291 -1.89 -10.31 -3.36
C ASP A 291 -2.73 -10.63 -4.61
N VAL A 292 -3.27 -9.61 -5.28
CA VAL A 292 -4.00 -9.77 -6.55
C VAL A 292 -3.14 -10.49 -7.59
N THR A 293 -1.86 -10.14 -7.73
CA THR A 293 -0.95 -10.80 -8.67
C THR A 293 -0.77 -12.28 -8.38
N LEU A 294 -0.59 -12.65 -7.11
CA LEU A 294 -0.45 -14.04 -6.68
C LEU A 294 -1.74 -14.84 -6.93
N GLN A 295 -2.90 -14.25 -6.59
CA GLN A 295 -4.20 -14.87 -6.85
C GLN A 295 -4.43 -15.12 -8.34
N GLN A 296 -4.14 -14.13 -9.21
CA GLN A 296 -4.33 -14.26 -10.65
C GLN A 296 -3.34 -15.23 -11.29
N LEU A 297 -2.07 -15.26 -10.86
CA LEU A 297 -1.09 -16.27 -11.27
C LEU A 297 -1.58 -17.69 -10.94
N LYS A 298 -2.10 -17.89 -9.73
CA LYS A 298 -2.63 -19.20 -9.31
C LYS A 298 -3.90 -19.57 -10.06
N LYS A 299 -4.89 -18.69 -10.10
CA LYS A 299 -6.22 -18.93 -10.68
C LYS A 299 -6.17 -19.18 -12.19
N LYS A 300 -5.41 -18.37 -12.93
CA LYS A 300 -5.41 -18.39 -14.40
C LYS A 300 -4.32 -19.27 -15.00
N TYR A 301 -3.16 -19.37 -14.33
CA TYR A 301 -1.98 -20.05 -14.88
C TYR A 301 -1.50 -21.23 -14.04
N ASN A 302 -2.14 -21.50 -12.88
CA ASN A 302 -1.69 -22.49 -11.89
C ASN A 302 -0.23 -22.29 -11.43
N ILE A 303 0.26 -21.05 -11.48
CA ILE A 303 1.62 -20.68 -11.09
C ILE A 303 1.63 -20.26 -9.63
N VAL A 304 2.58 -20.78 -8.86
CA VAL A 304 2.87 -20.33 -7.48
C VAL A 304 4.36 -19.98 -7.40
N PRO A 305 4.74 -18.69 -7.36
CA PRO A 305 6.13 -18.30 -7.21
C PRO A 305 6.76 -18.89 -5.94
N LYS A 306 8.03 -19.31 -6.03
CA LYS A 306 8.80 -19.83 -4.89
C LYS A 306 9.36 -18.73 -4.01
N ARG A 307 9.63 -17.56 -4.58
CA ARG A 307 10.11 -16.37 -3.87
C ARG A 307 9.33 -15.16 -4.35
N ILE A 308 9.05 -14.27 -3.42
CA ILE A 308 8.23 -13.07 -3.66
C ILE A 308 8.97 -11.89 -3.02
N ALA A 309 9.20 -10.84 -3.81
CA ALA A 309 9.80 -9.60 -3.36
C ALA A 309 8.86 -8.43 -3.65
N VAL A 310 8.43 -7.69 -2.63
CA VAL A 310 7.51 -6.55 -2.77
C VAL A 310 8.16 -5.30 -2.20
N GLY A 311 8.06 -4.16 -2.89
CA GLY A 311 8.61 -2.89 -2.42
C GLY A 311 9.13 -1.99 -3.53
N ALA A 312 9.84 -0.92 -3.15
CA ALA A 312 10.50 -0.01 -4.09
C ALA A 312 11.95 -0.44 -4.32
N TYR A 313 12.24 -1.07 -5.45
CA TYR A 313 13.58 -1.55 -5.82
C TYR A 313 14.19 -0.68 -6.92
N ILE A 314 13.44 -0.39 -7.97
CA ILE A 314 13.78 0.58 -9.00
C ILE A 314 12.62 1.55 -9.18
N THR A 315 12.83 2.81 -8.82
CA THR A 315 11.80 3.85 -8.95
C THR A 315 11.94 4.59 -10.28
N ALA A 316 11.00 5.47 -10.54
CA ALA A 316 11.04 6.52 -11.56
C ALA A 316 10.62 7.81 -10.86
N MET A 317 11.49 8.37 -10.01
CA MET A 317 11.17 9.51 -9.13
C MET A 317 9.88 9.25 -8.30
N ASN A 318 8.88 10.12 -8.41
CA ASN A 318 7.53 9.95 -7.84
C ASN A 318 6.59 9.20 -8.79
N GLY A 319 7.13 8.23 -9.54
CA GLY A 319 6.45 7.48 -10.58
C GLY A 319 5.20 6.79 -10.05
N PRO A 320 4.03 7.09 -10.60
CA PRO A 320 2.77 6.59 -10.08
C PRO A 320 2.34 5.28 -10.70
N GLY A 321 3.14 4.26 -10.45
CA GLY A 321 2.91 2.97 -11.05
C GLY A 321 3.66 1.87 -10.35
N PHE A 322 3.52 0.68 -10.91
CA PHE A 322 4.21 -0.50 -10.45
C PHE A 322 4.69 -1.33 -11.64
N SER A 323 5.60 -2.25 -11.38
CA SER A 323 6.01 -3.25 -12.36
C SER A 323 5.98 -4.65 -11.77
N LEU A 324 5.62 -5.61 -12.61
CA LEU A 324 5.68 -7.04 -12.31
C LEU A 324 6.87 -7.64 -13.04
N THR A 325 7.73 -8.33 -12.30
CA THR A 325 8.90 -9.03 -12.83
C THR A 325 8.82 -10.50 -12.47
N LEU A 326 9.02 -11.36 -13.46
CA LEU A 326 9.18 -12.81 -13.28
C LEU A 326 10.58 -13.23 -13.73
N LEU A 327 11.28 -13.94 -12.85
CA LEU A 327 12.48 -14.71 -13.18
C LEU A 327 12.13 -16.20 -13.14
N ASN A 328 12.36 -16.90 -14.25
CA ASN A 328 12.28 -18.35 -14.28
C ASN A 328 13.61 -18.96 -13.80
N ALA A 329 13.68 -19.28 -12.51
CA ALA A 329 14.89 -19.81 -11.87
C ALA A 329 15.24 -21.22 -12.36
N SER A 330 14.24 -22.08 -12.61
CA SER A 330 14.46 -23.42 -13.18
C SER A 330 15.14 -23.36 -14.55
N ARG A 331 14.76 -22.40 -15.39
CA ARG A 331 15.42 -22.21 -16.69
C ARG A 331 16.77 -21.54 -16.56
N ALA A 332 16.90 -20.53 -15.69
CA ALA A 332 18.18 -19.89 -15.41
C ALA A 332 19.22 -20.89 -14.87
N GLN A 333 18.76 -21.95 -14.18
CA GLN A 333 19.59 -23.02 -13.64
C GLN A 333 20.16 -23.98 -14.70
N LYS A 334 19.51 -24.17 -15.86
CA LYS A 334 19.79 -25.28 -16.78
C LYS A 334 21.27 -25.45 -17.16
N ASP A 335 21.95 -24.34 -17.41
CA ASP A 335 23.36 -24.34 -17.85
C ASP A 335 24.34 -23.95 -16.74
N ILE A 336 23.87 -23.87 -15.48
CA ILE A 336 24.64 -23.48 -14.31
C ILE A 336 24.74 -24.68 -13.36
N SER A 337 25.94 -25.21 -13.17
CA SER A 337 26.23 -26.27 -12.18
C SER A 337 26.98 -25.75 -10.96
N SER A 338 27.56 -24.55 -11.05
CA SER A 338 28.43 -23.95 -10.05
C SER A 338 27.68 -23.38 -8.84
N ALA A 339 26.38 -23.12 -8.97
CA ALA A 339 25.53 -22.60 -7.89
C ALA A 339 24.05 -22.91 -8.15
N ASN A 340 23.21 -22.77 -7.11
CA ASN A 340 21.75 -22.85 -7.23
C ASN A 340 21.14 -21.44 -7.26
N ILE A 341 20.35 -21.11 -8.29
CA ILE A 341 19.81 -19.76 -8.51
C ILE A 341 18.90 -19.28 -7.37
N LEU A 342 18.04 -20.15 -6.83
CA LEU A 342 17.19 -19.76 -5.70
C LEU A 342 18.00 -19.58 -4.42
N ASN A 343 18.99 -20.45 -4.16
CA ASN A 343 19.87 -20.29 -3.02
C ASN A 343 20.65 -18.97 -3.10
N LEU A 344 21.14 -18.59 -4.29
CA LEU A 344 21.80 -17.29 -4.51
C LEU A 344 20.85 -16.11 -4.25
N PHE A 345 19.58 -16.24 -4.65
CA PHE A 345 18.55 -15.25 -4.31
C PHE A 345 18.37 -15.15 -2.78
N ASP A 346 18.37 -16.28 -2.08
CA ASP A 346 18.15 -16.35 -0.61
C ASP A 346 19.36 -15.92 0.22
N GLN A 347 20.57 -15.84 -0.37
CA GLN A 347 21.76 -15.45 0.38
C GLN A 347 21.54 -14.08 1.06
N PRO A 348 21.95 -13.90 2.32
CA PRO A 348 21.87 -12.61 3.00
C PRO A 348 22.59 -11.50 2.23
N ALA A 349 21.98 -10.32 2.18
CA ALA A 349 22.59 -9.13 1.60
C ALA A 349 22.49 -7.94 2.56
N LYS A 350 23.54 -7.13 2.61
CA LYS A 350 23.62 -5.95 3.48
C LYS A 350 23.72 -4.69 2.63
N ALA A 351 22.57 -4.14 2.23
CA ALA A 351 22.45 -2.89 1.51
C ALA A 351 21.11 -2.22 1.84
N SER A 352 21.06 -0.88 1.88
CA SER A 352 19.86 -0.14 2.29
C SER A 352 18.68 -0.28 1.33
N GLY A 353 18.95 -0.59 0.06
CA GLY A 353 17.97 -0.80 -1.00
C GLY A 353 17.42 -2.22 -1.08
N TRP A 354 17.99 -3.17 -0.36
CA TRP A 354 17.51 -4.55 -0.32
C TRP A 354 16.73 -4.78 0.97
N ASN A 355 15.41 -4.60 0.88
CA ASN A 355 14.47 -4.69 2.01
C ASN A 355 13.89 -6.10 2.21
N GLN A 356 14.36 -7.11 1.46
CA GLN A 356 14.00 -8.51 1.68
C GLN A 356 14.86 -9.08 2.81
N VAL A 357 14.22 -9.34 3.95
CA VAL A 357 14.78 -10.12 5.05
C VAL A 357 14.22 -11.52 4.91
N ALA A 358 14.97 -12.43 4.31
CA ALA A 358 14.61 -13.84 4.39
C ALA A 358 15.84 -14.69 4.63
N VAL A 359 15.75 -15.56 5.62
CA VAL A 359 16.71 -16.62 5.86
C VAL A 359 16.24 -17.84 5.06
N SER A 360 17.13 -18.44 4.27
CA SER A 360 16.81 -19.53 3.34
C SER A 360 16.02 -20.71 3.94
N ASP A 361 16.09 -20.92 5.26
CA ASP A 361 15.34 -21.98 5.95
C ASP A 361 13.85 -21.69 6.10
N GLU A 362 13.43 -20.43 6.25
CA GLU A 362 12.02 -20.05 6.40
C GLU A 362 11.23 -20.35 5.12
N TRP A 363 11.85 -20.14 3.96
CA TRP A 363 11.28 -20.46 2.66
C TRP A 363 11.13 -21.96 2.40
N LYS A 364 11.87 -22.83 3.11
CA LYS A 364 11.72 -24.29 2.96
C LYS A 364 10.43 -24.79 3.61
N SER A 365 10.02 -24.17 4.71
CA SER A 365 8.75 -24.44 5.41
C SER A 365 7.56 -23.64 4.85
N PHE A 366 7.83 -22.62 4.03
CA PHE A 366 6.81 -21.72 3.52
C PHE A 366 5.87 -22.45 2.53
N ASN A 367 4.59 -22.50 2.88
CA ASN A 367 3.53 -22.94 1.98
C ASN A 367 2.46 -21.86 1.87
N VAL A 368 2.37 -21.23 0.69
CA VAL A 368 1.40 -20.16 0.39
C VAL A 368 -0.04 -20.58 0.67
N THR A 369 -0.36 -21.88 0.59
CA THR A 369 -1.75 -22.36 0.80
C THR A 369 -2.18 -22.43 2.26
N ASN A 370 -1.26 -22.25 3.23
CA ASN A 370 -1.54 -22.41 4.67
C ASN A 370 -1.19 -21.14 5.47
N LEU A 371 -1.34 -19.95 4.86
CA LEU A 371 -1.04 -18.67 5.53
C LEU A 371 -2.18 -18.16 6.42
N GLU A 372 -3.41 -18.49 6.06
CA GLU A 372 -4.60 -18.11 6.83
C GLU A 372 -4.90 -19.16 7.89
N VAL A 373 -5.00 -18.71 9.14
CA VAL A 373 -5.44 -19.52 10.27
C VAL A 373 -6.83 -19.04 10.70
N PRO A 374 -7.75 -19.95 11.05
CA PRO A 374 -9.09 -19.56 11.49
C PRO A 374 -9.05 -18.69 12.74
N SER A 375 -10.01 -17.77 12.87
CA SER A 375 -10.12 -16.91 14.05
C SER A 375 -10.44 -17.75 15.29
N PRO A 376 -9.79 -17.52 16.45
CA PRO A 376 -10.19 -18.14 17.71
C PRO A 376 -11.64 -17.80 18.14
N GLU A 377 -12.16 -16.65 17.72
CA GLU A 377 -13.46 -16.10 18.14
C GLU A 377 -14.66 -16.57 17.30
N GLU A 378 -14.45 -17.13 16.10
CA GLU A 378 -15.53 -17.78 15.32
C GLU A 378 -16.21 -18.93 16.10
N THR A 379 -15.51 -19.48 17.09
CA THR A 379 -16.02 -20.49 18.02
C THR A 379 -16.91 -19.93 19.14
N GLU A 380 -16.89 -18.62 19.41
CA GLU A 380 -17.60 -17.99 20.53
C GLU A 380 -18.88 -17.25 20.09
N THR A 381 -18.92 -16.63 18.91
CA THR A 381 -20.11 -15.96 18.37
C THR A 381 -21.31 -16.90 18.22
N ASN A 382 -21.07 -18.19 17.94
CA ASN A 382 -22.09 -19.23 17.96
C ASN A 382 -22.71 -19.52 19.35
N LYS A 383 -22.08 -19.09 20.45
CA LYS A 383 -22.61 -19.31 21.82
C LYS A 383 -23.72 -18.31 22.19
N HIS A 384 -23.71 -17.09 21.64
CA HIS A 384 -24.73 -16.07 21.94
C HIS A 384 -26.13 -16.43 21.41
N ARG A 385 -26.21 -17.18 20.30
CA ARG A 385 -27.46 -17.72 19.73
C ARG A 385 -28.17 -18.76 20.62
N HIS A 386 -27.50 -19.25 21.67
CA HIS A 386 -28.07 -20.21 22.64
C HIS A 386 -28.36 -19.60 24.02
N THR A 387 -28.34 -18.27 24.15
CA THR A 387 -28.74 -17.60 25.38
C THR A 387 -30.25 -17.70 25.60
N LYS A 388 -30.66 -17.88 26.86
CA LYS A 388 -32.08 -17.96 27.25
C LYS A 388 -32.78 -16.65 26.91
N SER A 389 -34.01 -16.72 26.36
CA SER A 389 -34.84 -15.54 26.14
C SER A 389 -35.00 -14.73 27.45
N SER A 390 -34.96 -13.42 27.32
CA SER A 390 -35.12 -12.49 28.43
C SER A 390 -36.58 -12.33 28.83
N SER A 391 -36.83 -11.66 29.96
CA SER A 391 -38.19 -11.41 30.47
C SER A 391 -38.85 -10.16 29.87
N VAL A 392 -38.21 -9.47 28.94
CA VAL A 392 -38.70 -8.19 28.39
C VAL A 392 -39.10 -8.38 26.94
N SER A 393 -40.41 -8.32 26.65
CA SER A 393 -40.92 -8.43 25.28
C SER A 393 -40.81 -7.11 24.52
N ALA A 394 -40.61 -7.20 23.21
CA ALA A 394 -40.67 -6.07 22.30
C ALA A 394 -41.63 -6.40 21.14
N ASP A 395 -42.20 -5.37 20.52
CA ASP A 395 -42.96 -5.53 19.27
C ASP A 395 -41.94 -5.64 18.11
N PRO A 396 -41.80 -6.83 17.49
CA PRO A 396 -40.74 -7.05 16.51
C PRO A 396 -40.93 -6.23 15.23
N ASP A 397 -42.19 -6.01 14.80
CA ASP A 397 -42.50 -5.25 13.60
C ASP A 397 -42.19 -3.77 13.81
N LEU A 398 -42.63 -3.23 14.96
CA LEU A 398 -42.37 -1.85 15.33
C LEU A 398 -40.86 -1.61 15.53
N PHE A 399 -40.14 -2.53 16.18
CA PHE A 399 -38.70 -2.41 16.39
C PHE A 399 -37.94 -2.42 15.05
N ALA A 400 -38.27 -3.37 14.16
CA ALA A 400 -37.70 -3.41 12.81
C ALA A 400 -37.98 -2.12 12.02
N GLU A 401 -39.18 -1.56 12.14
CA GLU A 401 -39.58 -0.34 11.45
C GLU A 401 -38.78 0.88 11.93
N TYR A 402 -38.63 1.06 13.25
CA TYR A 402 -37.78 2.10 13.83
C TYR A 402 -36.35 2.01 13.31
N LEU A 403 -35.69 0.85 13.46
CA LEU A 403 -34.32 0.64 13.00
C LEU A 403 -34.17 0.91 11.51
N THR A 404 -35.07 0.35 10.70
CA THR A 404 -35.03 0.51 9.24
C THR A 404 -35.19 1.97 8.82
N SER A 405 -36.13 2.69 9.44
CA SER A 405 -36.38 4.11 9.15
C SER A 405 -35.18 4.99 9.55
N GLY A 406 -34.66 4.78 10.76
CA GLY A 406 -33.47 5.48 11.25
C GLY A 406 -32.25 5.27 10.35
N ILE A 407 -31.94 4.01 10.02
CA ILE A 407 -30.77 3.67 9.20
C ILE A 407 -30.90 4.24 7.79
N LYS A 408 -32.08 4.19 7.17
CA LYS A 408 -32.31 4.82 5.86
C LYS A 408 -32.02 6.32 5.89
N GLN A 409 -32.36 7.01 6.98
CA GLN A 409 -32.06 8.42 7.13
C GLN A 409 -30.55 8.67 7.33
N VAL A 410 -29.84 7.80 8.05
CA VAL A 410 -28.36 7.84 8.16
C VAL A 410 -27.71 7.66 6.78
N LEU A 411 -28.10 6.62 6.04
CA LEU A 411 -27.57 6.35 4.69
C LEU A 411 -27.83 7.51 3.70
N LYS A 412 -28.94 8.24 3.89
CA LYS A 412 -29.24 9.42 3.09
C LYS A 412 -28.34 10.61 3.41
N GLU A 413 -27.97 10.79 4.68
CA GLU A 413 -27.12 11.89 5.17
C GLU A 413 -25.63 11.56 5.09
N GLU A 414 -25.28 10.28 4.91
CA GLU A 414 -23.90 9.77 4.87
C GLU A 414 -22.95 10.62 4.02
N PRO A 415 -23.26 10.99 2.76
CA PRO A 415 -22.30 11.73 1.94
C PRO A 415 -21.92 13.08 2.55
N ALA A 416 -22.88 13.74 3.21
CA ALA A 416 -22.64 15.01 3.89
C ALA A 416 -21.84 14.80 5.20
N ILE A 417 -22.15 13.75 5.96
CA ILE A 417 -21.42 13.40 7.19
C ILE A 417 -19.94 13.12 6.86
N THR A 418 -19.66 12.34 5.81
CA THR A 418 -18.32 12.04 5.32
C THR A 418 -17.61 13.30 4.83
N GLU A 419 -18.31 14.21 4.13
CA GLU A 419 -17.73 15.50 3.75
C GLU A 419 -17.35 16.36 4.97
N TYR A 420 -18.22 16.42 5.98
CA TYR A 420 -17.95 17.17 7.21
C TYR A 420 -16.73 16.61 7.95
N ASP A 421 -16.62 15.29 8.02
CA ASP A 421 -15.51 14.61 8.67
C ASP A 421 -14.21 14.68 7.86
N THR A 422 -14.28 14.77 6.53
CA THR A 422 -13.08 14.98 5.69
C THR A 422 -12.38 16.31 6.03
N VAL A 423 -13.15 17.30 6.48
CA VAL A 423 -12.61 18.61 6.89
C VAL A 423 -12.20 18.64 8.36
N ALA A 424 -12.97 18.00 9.25
CA ALA A 424 -12.74 18.04 10.70
C ALA A 424 -11.98 16.82 11.27
N GLY A 425 -11.73 15.78 10.48
CA GLY A 425 -11.30 14.46 10.92
C GLY A 425 -10.54 13.70 9.84
N ASP A 426 -10.75 12.39 9.76
CA ASP A 426 -10.15 11.48 8.78
C ASP A 426 -11.07 11.13 7.60
N GLY A 427 -12.32 11.60 7.61
CA GLY A 427 -13.24 11.48 6.49
C GLY A 427 -13.87 10.09 6.36
N ASP A 428 -14.04 9.38 7.47
CA ASP A 428 -14.60 8.02 7.50
C ASP A 428 -15.88 7.91 8.35
N CYS A 429 -16.30 8.98 9.04
CA CYS A 429 -17.41 8.91 9.98
C CYS A 429 -18.74 8.49 9.33
N GLY A 430 -19.08 9.06 8.17
CA GLY A 430 -20.30 8.70 7.45
C GLY A 430 -20.23 7.26 6.92
N GLU A 431 -19.12 6.89 6.27
CA GLU A 431 -18.89 5.53 5.78
C GLU A 431 -18.99 4.49 6.91
N THR A 432 -18.43 4.80 8.09
CA THR A 432 -18.51 3.94 9.29
C THR A 432 -19.95 3.77 9.77
N LEU A 433 -20.73 4.85 9.85
CA LEU A 433 -22.15 4.78 10.23
C LEU A 433 -22.97 3.99 9.19
N ALA A 434 -22.66 4.14 7.91
CA ALA A 434 -23.31 3.39 6.84
C ALA A 434 -22.96 1.91 6.85
N ALA A 435 -21.71 1.55 7.17
CA ALA A 435 -21.30 0.15 7.34
C ALA A 435 -22.12 -0.52 8.46
N GLY A 436 -22.20 0.11 9.63
CA GLY A 436 -23.02 -0.38 10.75
C GLY A 436 -24.51 -0.48 10.41
N GLY A 437 -25.06 0.56 9.79
CA GLY A 437 -26.45 0.57 9.34
C GLY A 437 -26.78 -0.55 8.34
N ASN A 438 -25.93 -0.73 7.32
CA ASN A 438 -26.12 -1.79 6.33
C ASN A 438 -26.01 -3.19 6.94
N ALA A 439 -25.10 -3.39 7.90
CA ALA A 439 -24.97 -4.65 8.63
C ALA A 439 -26.24 -4.98 9.44
N ILE A 440 -26.80 -4.01 10.16
CA ILE A 440 -28.08 -4.17 10.87
C ILE A 440 -29.23 -4.46 9.90
N LEU A 441 -29.35 -3.73 8.79
CA LEU A 441 -30.39 -4.01 7.78
C LEU A 441 -30.28 -5.41 7.19
N ALA A 442 -29.05 -5.89 6.95
CA ALA A 442 -28.81 -7.25 6.50
C ALA A 442 -29.23 -8.28 7.56
N ALA A 443 -28.90 -8.05 8.83
CA ALA A 443 -29.27 -8.92 9.95
C ALA A 443 -30.78 -8.96 10.21
N ILE A 444 -31.50 -7.83 10.09
CA ILE A 444 -32.98 -7.81 10.14
C ILE A 444 -33.54 -8.68 9.02
N LYS A 445 -33.04 -8.52 7.78
CA LYS A 445 -33.49 -9.33 6.64
C LYS A 445 -33.15 -10.82 6.79
N GLY A 446 -32.05 -11.13 7.47
CA GLY A 446 -31.59 -12.48 7.78
C GLY A 446 -32.29 -13.15 8.97
N ASN A 447 -33.11 -12.42 9.72
CA ASN A 447 -33.64 -12.82 11.03
C ASN A 447 -32.52 -13.17 12.04
N ASP A 448 -31.39 -12.47 11.96
CA ASP A 448 -30.25 -12.64 12.85
C ASP A 448 -30.35 -11.80 14.13
N ILE A 449 -31.41 -10.99 14.28
CA ILE A 449 -31.69 -10.17 15.46
C ILE A 449 -32.98 -10.66 16.12
N ARG A 450 -32.94 -10.89 17.44
CA ARG A 450 -34.09 -11.35 18.24
C ARG A 450 -35.05 -10.21 18.60
N LEU A 451 -35.70 -9.65 17.60
CA LEU A 451 -36.49 -8.40 17.69
C LEU A 451 -37.70 -8.47 18.64
N ASP A 452 -38.17 -9.66 19.01
CA ASP A 452 -39.24 -9.89 19.99
C ASP A 452 -38.75 -9.84 21.45
N ASP A 453 -37.45 -9.76 21.67
CA ASP A 453 -36.78 -9.80 22.97
C ASP A 453 -35.95 -8.52 23.20
N GLY A 454 -36.44 -7.63 24.06
CA GLY A 454 -35.90 -6.27 24.19
C GLY A 454 -34.45 -6.19 24.66
N ILE A 455 -33.95 -7.17 25.43
CA ILE A 455 -32.55 -7.19 25.91
C ILE A 455 -31.65 -7.86 24.88
N ASN A 456 -32.09 -8.99 24.36
CA ASN A 456 -31.30 -9.76 23.41
C ASN A 456 -31.18 -9.05 22.05
N ALA A 457 -32.24 -8.38 21.57
CA ALA A 457 -32.18 -7.54 20.38
C ALA A 457 -31.10 -6.46 20.50
N LEU A 458 -31.04 -5.74 21.63
CA LEU A 458 -30.04 -4.69 21.85
C LEU A 458 -28.62 -5.25 21.94
N THR A 459 -28.47 -6.47 22.49
CA THR A 459 -27.19 -7.18 22.54
C THR A 459 -26.75 -7.60 21.14
N ASP A 460 -27.64 -8.23 20.36
CA ASP A 460 -27.39 -8.63 18.98
C ASP A 460 -26.98 -7.42 18.11
N ILE A 461 -27.67 -6.27 18.28
CA ILE A 461 -27.32 -5.02 17.59
C ILE A 461 -25.96 -4.50 18.04
N SER A 462 -25.62 -4.59 19.33
CA SER A 462 -24.32 -4.16 19.86
C SER A 462 -23.18 -4.96 19.23
N ASP A 463 -23.33 -6.29 19.13
CA ASP A 463 -22.32 -7.18 18.54
C ASP A 463 -22.14 -6.87 17.04
N ILE A 464 -23.25 -6.71 16.30
CA ILE A 464 -23.21 -6.33 14.88
C ILE A 464 -22.50 -4.98 14.71
N VAL A 465 -22.80 -3.99 15.55
CA VAL A 465 -22.18 -2.67 15.50
C VAL A 465 -20.69 -2.75 15.82
N GLU A 466 -20.28 -3.55 16.80
CA GLU A 466 -18.87 -3.76 17.15
C GLU A 466 -18.07 -4.36 15.98
N ASP A 467 -18.65 -5.36 15.29
CA ASP A 467 -17.99 -6.05 14.17
C ASP A 467 -17.92 -5.20 12.89
N SER A 468 -18.91 -4.32 12.67
CA SER A 468 -19.08 -3.60 11.40
C SER A 468 -18.68 -2.13 11.45
N MET A 469 -18.52 -1.54 12.64
CA MET A 469 -18.08 -0.16 12.82
C MET A 469 -16.71 -0.09 13.47
N GLY A 470 -15.74 0.45 12.75
CA GLY A 470 -14.40 0.69 13.27
C GLY A 470 -14.28 1.93 14.16
N GLY A 471 -13.09 2.10 14.74
CA GLY A 471 -12.64 3.35 15.35
C GLY A 471 -13.42 3.78 16.60
N THR A 472 -13.45 5.10 16.83
CA THR A 472 -14.07 5.68 18.04
C THR A 472 -15.59 5.54 18.02
N SER A 473 -16.22 5.63 16.84
CA SER A 473 -17.66 5.51 16.69
C SER A 473 -18.15 4.13 17.08
N GLY A 474 -17.55 3.05 16.56
CA GLY A 474 -17.91 1.68 16.95
C GLY A 474 -17.87 1.47 18.45
N GLY A 475 -16.75 1.85 19.10
CA GLY A 475 -16.62 1.75 20.55
C GLY A 475 -17.67 2.54 21.35
N LEU A 476 -18.00 3.77 20.93
CA LEU A 476 -19.02 4.59 21.63
C LEU A 476 -20.44 4.00 21.49
N TYR A 477 -20.81 3.54 20.29
CA TYR A 477 -22.12 2.92 20.06
C TYR A 477 -22.24 1.58 20.76
N SER A 478 -21.24 0.70 20.69
CA SER A 478 -21.27 -0.62 21.36
C SER A 478 -21.33 -0.47 22.88
N ILE A 479 -20.57 0.45 23.48
CA ILE A 479 -20.68 0.74 24.92
C ILE A 479 -22.09 1.23 25.28
N PHE A 480 -22.65 2.15 24.48
CA PHE A 480 -23.99 2.68 24.74
C PHE A 480 -25.07 1.59 24.60
N LEU A 481 -25.03 0.78 23.53
CA LEU A 481 -26.01 -0.28 23.27
C LEU A 481 -25.93 -1.41 24.30
N SER A 482 -24.72 -1.84 24.66
CA SER A 482 -24.51 -2.81 25.74
C SER A 482 -25.02 -2.29 27.09
N ALA A 483 -24.75 -1.03 27.41
CA ALA A 483 -25.27 -0.41 28.63
C ALA A 483 -26.79 -0.16 28.56
N LEU A 484 -27.35 0.06 27.37
CA LEU A 484 -28.79 0.17 27.16
C LEU A 484 -29.49 -1.16 27.43
N ALA A 485 -28.95 -2.28 26.91
CA ALA A 485 -29.45 -3.62 27.20
C ALA A 485 -29.39 -3.92 28.72
N GLN A 486 -28.30 -3.55 29.39
CA GLN A 486 -28.19 -3.64 30.85
C GLN A 486 -29.22 -2.76 31.56
N GLY A 487 -29.45 -1.53 31.08
CA GLY A 487 -30.44 -0.61 31.63
C GLY A 487 -31.87 -1.15 31.52
N VAL A 488 -32.20 -1.81 30.41
CA VAL A 488 -33.50 -2.51 30.23
C VAL A 488 -33.63 -3.65 31.24
N ALA A 489 -32.58 -4.46 31.43
CA ALA A 489 -32.60 -5.53 32.44
C ALA A 489 -32.80 -4.99 33.88
N LEU A 490 -32.27 -3.80 34.18
CA LEU A 490 -32.38 -3.15 35.49
C LEU A 490 -33.71 -2.41 35.70
N SER A 491 -34.51 -2.18 34.66
CA SER A 491 -35.78 -1.43 34.79
C SER A 491 -36.87 -2.24 35.51
N ASN A 492 -36.73 -3.57 35.58
CA ASN A 492 -37.76 -4.52 36.03
C ASN A 492 -39.09 -4.40 35.26
N SER A 493 -39.04 -3.95 34.01
CA SER A 493 -40.20 -3.91 33.10
C SER A 493 -40.40 -5.27 32.42
N GLU A 494 -41.63 -5.58 32.03
CA GLU A 494 -41.94 -6.77 31.19
C GLU A 494 -41.99 -6.45 29.69
N VAL A 495 -42.04 -5.16 29.33
CA VAL A 495 -42.19 -4.69 27.94
C VAL A 495 -41.20 -3.57 27.65
N LEU A 496 -40.62 -3.56 26.45
CA LEU A 496 -39.78 -2.49 25.94
C LEU A 496 -40.63 -1.32 25.44
N ASP A 497 -41.01 -0.43 26.35
CA ASP A 497 -41.80 0.76 26.07
C ASP A 497 -41.01 2.07 26.30
N ARG A 498 -41.64 3.21 26.05
CA ARG A 498 -40.98 4.53 26.21
C ARG A 498 -40.43 4.77 27.64
N PRO A 499 -41.18 4.53 28.74
CA PRO A 499 -40.63 4.60 30.10
C PRO A 499 -39.38 3.73 30.30
N THR A 500 -39.40 2.50 29.81
CA THR A 500 -38.28 1.55 29.90
C THR A 500 -37.06 2.08 29.13
N LEU A 501 -37.26 2.52 27.89
CA LEU A 501 -36.20 3.11 27.08
C LEU A 501 -35.64 4.41 27.68
N ALA A 502 -36.47 5.24 28.30
CA ALA A 502 -36.02 6.47 28.95
C ALA A 502 -35.11 6.17 30.15
N PHE A 503 -35.50 5.23 31.01
CA PHE A 503 -34.67 4.77 32.12
C PHE A 503 -33.36 4.15 31.63
N ALA A 504 -33.45 3.22 30.68
CA ALA A 504 -32.30 2.52 30.14
C ALA A 504 -31.33 3.47 29.41
N SER A 505 -31.84 4.44 28.67
CA SER A 505 -31.00 5.43 27.94
C SER A 505 -30.25 6.34 28.90
N LYS A 506 -30.86 6.73 30.02
CA LYS A 506 -30.18 7.47 31.09
C LYS A 506 -29.06 6.64 31.71
N HIS A 507 -29.35 5.38 32.04
CA HIS A 507 -28.33 4.44 32.54
C HIS A 507 -27.17 4.30 31.54
N ALA A 508 -27.48 4.09 30.26
CA ALA A 508 -26.50 3.93 29.20
C ALA A 508 -25.61 5.17 29.03
N LEU A 509 -26.19 6.37 29.07
CA LEU A 509 -25.44 7.63 29.01
C LEU A 509 -24.49 7.79 30.21
N GLU A 510 -24.95 7.49 31.43
CA GLU A 510 -24.12 7.53 32.64
C GLU A 510 -22.95 6.53 32.56
N ARG A 511 -23.20 5.32 32.04
CA ARG A 511 -22.15 4.33 31.79
C ARG A 511 -21.17 4.80 30.73
N LEU A 512 -21.65 5.36 29.62
CA LEU A 512 -20.83 5.91 28.55
C LEU A 512 -19.88 6.99 29.11
N TYR A 513 -20.37 7.87 29.98
CA TYR A 513 -19.58 8.92 30.65
C TYR A 513 -18.46 8.43 31.58
N VAL A 514 -18.43 7.15 31.94
CA VAL A 514 -17.30 6.52 32.63
C VAL A 514 -16.12 6.33 31.67
N TYR A 515 -16.41 5.99 30.41
CA TYR A 515 -15.41 5.62 29.41
C TYR A 515 -15.03 6.77 28.46
N THR A 516 -15.90 7.79 28.33
CA THR A 516 -15.58 9.01 27.58
C THR A 516 -15.57 10.26 28.45
N LYS A 517 -14.59 11.13 28.17
CA LYS A 517 -14.51 12.49 28.75
C LYS A 517 -15.39 13.50 28.03
N ALA A 518 -15.97 13.15 26.87
CA ALA A 518 -16.82 14.04 26.10
C ALA A 518 -18.08 14.42 26.89
N ARG A 519 -18.46 15.70 26.83
CA ARG A 519 -19.65 16.28 27.46
C ARG A 519 -20.30 17.25 26.47
N VAL A 520 -21.55 17.61 26.72
CA VAL A 520 -22.22 18.70 25.98
C VAL A 520 -21.35 19.96 26.00
N GLY A 521 -21.22 20.62 24.86
CA GLY A 521 -20.26 21.69 24.60
C GLY A 521 -18.88 21.20 24.14
N GLY A 522 -18.73 19.91 23.87
CA GLY A 522 -17.48 19.26 23.45
C GLY A 522 -17.29 19.15 21.94
N ARG A 523 -18.36 19.39 21.17
CA ARG A 523 -18.47 19.16 19.72
C ARG A 523 -18.24 17.68 19.38
N THR A 524 -19.12 16.83 19.87
CA THR A 524 -19.16 15.38 19.61
C THR A 524 -20.59 14.87 19.54
N LEU A 525 -20.78 13.58 19.25
CA LEU A 525 -22.10 12.93 19.28
C LEU A 525 -22.85 13.10 20.61
N ILE A 526 -22.14 13.37 21.72
CA ILE A 526 -22.73 13.65 23.03
C ILE A 526 -23.61 14.90 22.99
N ASP A 527 -23.28 15.89 22.16
CA ASP A 527 -24.07 17.10 21.98
C ASP A 527 -25.47 16.81 21.43
N ALA A 528 -25.68 15.68 20.74
CA ALA A 528 -26.99 15.21 20.33
C ALA A 528 -27.58 14.18 21.31
N LEU A 529 -26.76 13.24 21.79
CA LEU A 529 -27.19 12.14 22.63
C LEU A 529 -27.72 12.60 23.99
N ASP A 530 -26.96 13.43 24.71
CA ASP A 530 -27.32 13.85 26.06
C ASP A 530 -28.63 14.66 26.10
N PRO A 531 -28.85 15.67 25.22
CA PRO A 531 -30.13 16.37 25.15
C PRO A 531 -31.31 15.46 24.82
N PHE A 532 -31.11 14.47 23.93
CA PHE A 532 -32.13 13.48 23.60
C PHE A 532 -32.52 12.66 24.83
N VAL A 533 -31.54 12.07 25.53
CA VAL A 533 -31.76 11.22 26.70
C VAL A 533 -32.49 11.97 27.81
N HIS A 534 -32.07 13.20 28.11
CA HIS A 534 -32.75 14.03 29.11
C HIS A 534 -34.18 14.39 28.70
N ALA A 535 -34.42 14.71 27.43
CA ALA A 535 -35.76 15.04 26.95
C ALA A 535 -36.67 13.80 26.84
N LEU A 536 -36.11 12.62 26.58
CA LEU A 536 -36.86 11.36 26.52
C LEU A 536 -37.44 11.00 27.89
N GLY A 537 -36.67 11.23 28.96
CA GLY A 537 -37.08 11.02 30.36
C GLY A 537 -37.96 12.11 30.97
N ASP A 538 -38.18 13.22 30.28
CA ASP A 538 -39.10 14.27 30.68
C ASP A 538 -40.53 13.93 30.25
N GLN A 539 -41.39 13.59 31.20
CA GLN A 539 -42.78 13.20 30.96
C GLN A 539 -43.62 14.32 30.34
N SER A 540 -43.18 15.58 30.42
CA SER A 540 -43.86 16.71 29.79
C SER A 540 -43.59 16.83 28.28
N LYS A 541 -42.60 16.09 27.76
CA LYS A 541 -42.19 16.15 26.36
C LYS A 541 -42.71 14.95 25.56
N THR A 542 -42.97 15.16 24.28
CA THR A 542 -43.25 14.08 23.32
C THR A 542 -41.95 13.45 22.81
N PHE A 543 -42.04 12.26 22.23
CA PHE A 543 -40.88 11.62 21.58
C PHE A 543 -40.29 12.52 20.47
N ALA A 544 -41.15 13.16 19.68
CA ALA A 544 -40.73 14.12 18.66
C ALA A 544 -39.97 15.32 19.25
N GLN A 545 -40.37 15.82 20.43
CA GLN A 545 -39.63 16.88 21.13
C GLN A 545 -38.28 16.40 21.67
N ALA A 546 -38.17 15.13 22.08
CA ALA A 546 -36.89 14.55 22.47
C ALA A 546 -35.93 14.44 21.27
N VAL A 547 -36.43 13.95 20.13
CA VAL A 547 -35.67 13.92 18.87
C VAL A 547 -35.26 15.33 18.45
N GLN A 548 -36.16 16.32 18.55
CA GLN A 548 -35.83 17.72 18.26
C GLN A 548 -34.70 18.24 19.15
N ALA A 549 -34.65 17.86 20.44
CA ALA A 549 -33.54 18.23 21.32
C ALA A 549 -32.19 17.67 20.83
N ALA A 550 -32.18 16.45 20.28
CA ALA A 550 -31.00 15.86 19.64
C ALA A 550 -30.56 16.65 18.40
N VAL A 551 -31.53 17.00 17.55
CA VAL A 551 -31.29 17.78 16.32
C VAL A 551 -30.77 19.18 16.63
N ASP A 552 -31.34 19.85 17.62
CA ASP A 552 -30.90 21.16 18.09
C ASP A 552 -29.49 21.08 18.69
N GLY A 553 -29.22 20.03 19.46
CA GLY A 553 -27.90 19.72 20.00
C GLY A 553 -26.86 19.53 18.90
N ALA A 554 -27.15 18.68 17.91
CA ALA A 554 -26.31 18.46 16.74
C ALA A 554 -26.07 19.75 15.95
N ASN A 555 -27.09 20.58 15.73
CA ASN A 555 -26.93 21.84 15.01
C ASN A 555 -26.10 22.87 15.78
N LYS A 556 -26.18 22.90 17.12
CA LYS A 556 -25.38 23.80 17.96
C LYS A 556 -23.88 23.52 17.83
N THR A 557 -23.48 22.30 17.51
CA THR A 557 -22.07 21.92 17.31
C THR A 557 -21.34 22.77 16.28
N ARG A 558 -22.06 23.33 15.30
CA ARG A 558 -21.51 24.23 14.28
C ARG A 558 -20.79 25.46 14.85
N GLN A 559 -21.21 25.89 16.03
CA GLN A 559 -20.71 27.08 16.73
C GLN A 559 -19.77 26.73 17.89
N LEU A 560 -19.51 25.44 18.12
CA LEU A 560 -18.65 24.99 19.20
C LEU A 560 -17.20 24.87 18.73
N GLU A 561 -16.29 25.23 19.61
CA GLU A 561 -14.88 24.86 19.46
C GLU A 561 -14.72 23.38 19.84
N ALA A 562 -14.05 22.62 18.98
CA ALA A 562 -13.82 21.20 19.24
C ALA A 562 -12.85 21.01 20.41
N LYS A 563 -13.28 20.24 21.42
CA LYS A 563 -12.46 19.93 22.60
C LYS A 563 -11.99 18.48 22.63
N PHE A 564 -12.52 17.66 21.73
CA PHE A 564 -12.26 16.22 21.64
C PHE A 564 -12.15 15.80 20.17
N GLY A 565 -11.57 14.61 19.94
CA GLY A 565 -11.39 14.06 18.60
C GLY A 565 -10.37 14.82 17.76
N ARG A 566 -10.21 14.39 16.50
CA ARG A 566 -9.28 14.99 15.54
C ARG A 566 -9.61 16.45 15.24
N ALA A 567 -10.90 16.82 15.33
CA ALA A 567 -11.40 18.18 15.15
C ALA A 567 -10.77 19.21 16.08
N SER A 568 -10.23 18.79 17.24
CA SER A 568 -9.58 19.69 18.20
C SER A 568 -8.25 20.28 17.73
N TYR A 569 -7.63 19.74 16.68
CA TYR A 569 -6.35 20.25 16.12
C TYR A 569 -6.47 20.84 14.72
N VAL A 570 -7.68 20.92 14.16
CA VAL A 570 -7.95 21.46 12.81
C VAL A 570 -7.85 22.98 12.82
N SER A 571 -7.23 23.56 11.79
CA SER A 571 -7.02 25.00 11.72
C SER A 571 -8.34 25.73 11.44
N ARG A 572 -8.51 26.96 11.97
CA ARG A 572 -9.69 27.78 11.66
C ARG A 572 -9.83 28.11 10.18
N GLU A 573 -8.76 28.04 9.40
CA GLU A 573 -8.80 28.33 7.96
C GLU A 573 -9.51 27.23 7.16
N GLU A 574 -9.30 25.96 7.51
CA GLU A 574 -9.97 24.81 6.87
C GLU A 574 -11.48 24.81 7.15
N LEU A 575 -11.90 25.33 8.31
CA LEU A 575 -13.29 25.43 8.72
C LEU A 575 -14.08 26.52 7.98
N LYS A 576 -13.40 27.52 7.38
CA LYS A 576 -14.05 28.64 6.67
C LYS A 576 -14.94 28.21 5.51
N LYS A 577 -14.69 27.02 4.93
CA LYS A 577 -15.52 26.44 3.85
C LYS A 577 -17.01 26.38 4.25
N PHE A 578 -17.31 26.24 5.54
CA PHE A 578 -18.67 26.11 6.06
C PHE A 578 -19.19 27.36 6.81
N ASP A 579 -18.50 28.51 6.73
CA ASP A 579 -18.95 29.75 7.37
C ASP A 579 -20.32 30.20 6.82
N SER A 580 -20.59 29.97 5.52
CA SER A 580 -21.88 30.24 4.89
C SER A 580 -23.02 29.35 5.41
N GLU A 581 -22.69 28.21 6.03
CA GLU A 581 -23.64 27.31 6.68
C GLU A 581 -23.67 27.50 8.21
N ASN A 582 -23.21 28.66 8.69
CA ASN A 582 -23.12 28.96 10.11
C ASN A 582 -22.20 27.97 10.86
N GLY A 583 -21.11 27.53 10.22
CA GLY A 583 -20.07 26.67 10.79
C GLY A 583 -20.22 25.18 10.48
N LEU A 584 -19.13 24.45 10.64
CA LEU A 584 -19.04 23.00 10.37
C LEU A 584 -19.62 22.20 11.56
N PRO A 585 -20.67 21.38 11.37
CA PRO A 585 -21.23 20.59 12.45
C PRO A 585 -20.29 19.44 12.85
N ASP A 586 -20.55 18.82 13.98
CA ASP A 586 -19.92 17.56 14.35
C ASP A 586 -20.55 16.40 13.55
N PRO A 587 -19.76 15.62 12.77
CA PRO A 587 -20.25 14.51 11.97
C PRO A 587 -21.00 13.46 12.80
N GLY A 588 -20.47 13.09 13.97
CA GLY A 588 -21.10 12.09 14.85
C GLY A 588 -22.45 12.55 15.41
N ALA A 589 -22.57 13.82 15.78
CA ALA A 589 -23.82 14.40 16.25
C ALA A 589 -24.87 14.49 15.13
N ILE A 590 -24.47 14.84 13.90
CA ILE A 590 -25.36 14.82 12.73
C ILE A 590 -25.82 13.39 12.42
N GLY A 591 -24.91 12.42 12.45
CA GLY A 591 -25.23 11.00 12.23
C GLY A 591 -26.25 10.47 13.24
N LEU A 592 -26.04 10.71 14.53
CA LEU A 592 -27.01 10.32 15.56
C LEU A 592 -28.35 11.06 15.41
N ALA A 593 -28.32 12.36 15.11
CA ALA A 593 -29.55 13.12 14.87
C ALA A 593 -30.31 12.62 13.64
N ALA A 594 -29.63 12.16 12.60
CA ALA A 594 -30.24 11.54 11.42
C ALA A 594 -30.95 10.24 11.79
N LEU A 595 -30.29 9.37 12.56
CA LEU A 595 -30.89 8.12 13.07
C LEU A 595 -32.19 8.41 13.84
N LEU A 596 -32.12 9.34 14.79
CA LEU A 596 -33.27 9.72 15.64
C LEU A 596 -34.40 10.41 14.84
N LYS A 597 -34.07 11.19 13.81
CA LYS A 597 -35.07 11.77 12.89
C LYS A 597 -35.88 10.67 12.19
N GLY A 598 -35.20 9.64 11.67
CA GLY A 598 -35.90 8.51 11.06
C GLY A 598 -36.78 7.77 12.06
N PHE A 599 -36.40 7.68 13.34
CA PHE A 599 -37.27 7.15 14.38
C PHE A 599 -38.52 8.00 14.58
N ALA A 600 -38.39 9.33 14.60
CA ALA A 600 -39.55 10.22 14.76
C ALA A 600 -40.57 10.13 13.60
N ASP A 601 -40.15 9.67 12.41
CA ASP A 601 -41.07 9.49 11.28
C ASP A 601 -41.97 8.26 11.43
N VAL A 602 -41.53 7.25 12.18
CA VAL A 602 -42.37 6.09 12.56
C VAL A 602 -43.40 6.51 13.60
N GLY A 603 -42.97 7.19 14.66
CA GLY A 603 -43.85 7.63 15.77
C GLY A 603 -44.85 8.74 15.45
N LYS A 604 -45.00 9.15 14.19
CA LYS A 604 -46.06 10.06 13.69
C LYS A 604 -47.27 9.31 13.14
N ASN A 605 -47.11 8.04 12.80
CA ASN A 605 -48.17 7.11 12.41
C ASN A 605 -48.57 6.25 13.61
#